data_AF-A0A4U6JMK6-F1
#
_entry.id   AF-A0A4U6JMK6-F1
#
_cell.length_a   1.000
_cell.length_b   1.000
_cell.length_c   1.000
_cell.angle_alpha   90.00
_cell.angle_beta   90.00
_cell.angle_gamma   90.00
#
_symmetry.space_group_name_H-M   'P 1'
#
loop_
_entity.id
_entity.type
_entity.pdbx_description
1 polymer ?
#
loop_
_entity_poly.entity_id
_entity_poly.type
_entity_poly.pdbx_seq_one_letter_code
_entity_poly.pdbx_strand_id
1 'polypeptide(L)' 'LMDSVALIGHRIAHGGNIFTESAIITDEVIENIRRVSPLAPLHNYANLSGIESAQHLFPGVQQVAVFD' A
#
# COMPACT_ATOMS: atom_id res chain seq x y z
N LEU A 1 13.95 -5.63 -16.91
CA LEU A 1 12.92 -4.71 -16.37
C LEU A 1 12.57 -5.10 -14.94
N MET A 2 12.20 -6.36 -14.66
CA MET A 2 11.97 -6.83 -13.27
C MET A 2 13.20 -6.64 -12.37
N ASP A 3 14.39 -7.00 -12.83
CA ASP A 3 15.63 -6.92 -12.01
C ASP A 3 16.12 -5.48 -11.75
N SER A 4 15.56 -4.49 -12.44
CA SER A 4 15.93 -3.08 -12.29
C SER A 4 14.93 -2.27 -11.45
N VAL A 5 13.82 -2.88 -11.00
CA VAL A 5 12.86 -2.20 -10.13
C VAL A 5 13.42 -2.18 -8.71
N ALA A 6 13.89 -1.02 -8.27
CA ALA A 6 14.46 -0.85 -6.93
C ALA A 6 13.40 -0.70 -5.84
N LEU A 7 12.27 -0.06 -6.15
CA LEU A 7 11.20 0.28 -5.20
C LEU A 7 9.84 0.33 -5.92
N ILE A 8 8.76 0.13 -5.17
CA ILE A 8 7.38 0.28 -5.66
C ILE A 8 6.62 1.24 -4.73
N GLY A 9 5.96 2.24 -5.32
CA GLY A 9 5.07 3.16 -4.61
C GLY A 9 3.61 2.88 -4.94
N HIS A 10 2.77 2.80 -3.91
CA HIS A 10 1.32 2.63 -4.03
C HIS A 10 0.61 3.89 -3.57
N ARG A 11 -0.24 4.45 -4.44
CA ARG A 11 -1.13 5.54 -4.04
C ARG A 11 -2.35 4.95 -3.31
N ILE A 12 -2.58 5.40 -2.09
CA ILE A 12 -3.67 4.95 -1.23
C ILE A 12 -4.64 6.11 -1.03
N ALA A 13 -5.92 5.89 -1.32
CA ALA A 13 -6.90 6.98 -1.35
C ALA A 13 -7.19 7.61 0.02
N HIS A 14 -7.07 6.87 1.13
CA HIS A 14 -7.32 7.42 2.45
C HIS A 14 -6.49 6.72 3.53
N GLY A 15 -5.68 7.49 4.28
CA GLY A 15 -4.88 7.00 5.42
C GLY A 15 -5.56 7.11 6.79
N GLY A 16 -6.70 7.82 6.85
CA GLY A 16 -7.35 8.15 8.11
C GLY A 16 -6.45 9.05 8.98
N ASN A 17 -6.65 9.03 10.29
CA ASN A 17 -5.77 9.77 11.22
C ASN A 17 -4.54 8.94 11.65
N ILE A 18 -4.36 7.75 11.08
CA ILE A 18 -3.27 6.84 11.42
C ILE A 18 -2.00 7.25 10.67
N PHE A 19 -2.14 7.53 9.37
CA PHE A 19 -1.03 7.87 8.51
C PHE A 19 -0.99 9.37 8.26
N THR A 20 0.05 10.02 8.77
CA THR A 20 0.33 11.45 8.54
C THR A 20 1.46 11.68 7.54
N GLU A 21 2.13 10.59 7.15
CA GLU A 21 3.20 10.55 6.16
C GLU A 21 3.18 9.20 5.41
N SER A 22 4.01 9.08 4.37
CA SER A 22 4.17 7.82 3.64
C SER A 22 4.79 6.74 4.53
N ALA A 23 4.42 5.48 4.32
CA ALA A 23 4.86 4.37 5.15
C ALA A 23 5.42 3.21 4.31
N ILE A 24 6.51 2.60 4.77
CA ILE A 24 6.99 1.33 4.21
C ILE A 24 5.92 0.27 4.45
N ILE A 25 5.57 -0.50 3.42
CA ILE A 25 4.58 -1.56 3.52
C ILE A 25 5.12 -2.68 4.41
N THR A 26 4.41 -2.91 5.50
CA THR A 26 4.54 -4.06 6.42
C THR A 26 3.15 -4.66 6.66
N ASP A 27 3.07 -5.82 7.30
CA ASP A 27 1.78 -6.42 7.67
C ASP A 27 0.94 -5.50 8.57
N GLU A 28 1.59 -4.76 9.48
CA GLU A 28 0.94 -3.75 10.33
C GLU A 28 0.36 -2.60 9.50
N VAL A 29 1.10 -2.12 8.49
CA VAL A 29 0.62 -1.06 7.60
C VAL A 29 -0.56 -1.55 6.76
N ILE A 30 -0.50 -2.78 6.24
CA ILE A 30 -1.60 -3.40 5.49
C ILE A 30 -2.86 -3.50 6.34
N GLU A 31 -2.72 -3.94 7.60
CA GLU A 31 -3.87 -4.04 8.52
C GLU A 31 -4.43 -2.66 8.87
N ASN A 32 -3.57 -1.66 9.12
CA ASN A 32 -4.02 -0.30 9.38
C ASN A 32 -4.72 0.31 8.16
N ILE A 33 -4.25 0.06 6.93
CA ILE A 33 -4.95 0.44 5.70
C ILE A 33 -6.32 -0.23 5.64
N ARG A 34 -6.40 -1.54 5.94
CA ARG A 34 -7.66 -2.30 5.97
C ARG A 34 -8.66 -1.72 6.98
N ARG A 35 -8.18 -1.29 8.15
CA ARG A 35 -8.99 -0.64 9.20
C ARG A 35 -9.58 0.69 8.74
N VAL A 36 -8.87 1.47 7.93
CA VAL A 36 -9.35 2.76 7.40
C VAL A 36 -10.05 2.64 6.05
N SER A 37 -10.02 1.47 5.39
CA SER A 37 -10.75 1.22 4.14
C SER A 37 -12.23 1.59 4.15
N PRO A 38 -12.99 1.47 5.26
CA PRO A 38 -14.37 1.96 5.31
C PRO A 38 -14.56 3.45 5.04
N LEU A 39 -13.50 4.28 5.17
CA LEU A 39 -13.54 5.71 4.82
C LEU A 39 -13.48 5.94 3.30
N ALA A 40 -12.92 4.99 2.54
CA ALA A 40 -12.83 5.03 1.08
C ALA A 40 -13.07 3.64 0.47
N PRO A 41 -14.27 3.05 0.64
CA PRO A 41 -14.50 1.62 0.40
C PRO A 41 -14.31 1.22 -1.07
N LEU A 42 -14.63 2.09 -2.03
CA LEU A 42 -14.45 1.77 -3.44
C LEU A 42 -12.98 1.86 -3.91
N HIS A 43 -12.08 2.44 -3.10
CA HIS A 43 -10.70 2.70 -3.48
C HIS A 43 -9.71 1.88 -2.66
N ASN A 44 -9.76 1.97 -1.33
CA ASN A 44 -8.73 1.36 -0.47
C ASN A 44 -8.68 -0.17 -0.58
N TYR A 45 -9.81 -0.86 -0.79
CA TYR A 45 -9.78 -2.31 -1.02
C TYR A 45 -9.08 -2.66 -2.35
N ALA A 46 -9.30 -1.87 -3.41
CA ALA A 46 -8.57 -2.05 -4.66
C ALA A 46 -7.08 -1.72 -4.51
N ASN A 47 -6.74 -0.70 -3.71
CA ASN A 47 -5.35 -0.39 -3.40
C ASN A 47 -4.65 -1.54 -2.66
N LEU A 48 -5.31 -2.17 -1.70
CA LEU A 48 -4.81 -3.36 -1.00
C LEU A 48 -4.56 -4.53 -1.96
N SER A 49 -5.49 -4.81 -2.88
CA SER A 49 -5.28 -5.83 -3.91
C SER A 49 -4.08 -5.52 -4.82
N GLY A 50 -3.81 -4.23 -5.09
CA GLY A 50 -2.63 -3.77 -5.81
C GLY A 50 -1.32 -4.05 -5.06
N ILE A 51 -1.29 -3.76 -3.75
CA ILE A 51 -0.16 -4.10 -2.86
C ILE A 51 0.10 -5.61 -2.86
N GLU A 52 -0.94 -6.41 -2.61
CA GLU A 52 -0.83 -7.87 -2.57
C GLU A 52 -0.30 -8.40 -3.92
N SER A 53 -0.83 -7.92 -5.04
CA SER A 53 -0.37 -8.33 -6.38
C SER A 53 1.10 -7.96 -6.61
N ALA A 54 1.51 -6.75 -6.22
CA ALA A 54 2.89 -6.30 -6.37
C ALA A 54 3.85 -7.13 -5.49
N GLN A 55 3.46 -7.49 -4.27
CA GLN A 55 4.26 -8.37 -3.40
C GLN A 55 4.50 -9.75 -4.03
N HIS A 56 3.49 -10.31 -4.69
CA HIS A 56 3.63 -11.59 -5.41
C HIS A 56 4.51 -11.48 -6.66
N LEU A 57 4.40 -10.39 -7.43
CA LEU A 57 5.12 -10.21 -8.68
C LEU A 57 6.58 -9.72 -8.50
N PHE A 58 6.85 -9.01 -7.41
CA PHE A 58 8.16 -8.43 -7.10
C PHE A 58 8.63 -8.83 -5.69
N PRO A 59 8.89 -10.14 -5.47
CA PRO A 59 9.31 -10.62 -4.17
C PRO A 59 10.63 -9.95 -3.75
N GLY A 60 10.66 -9.45 -2.52
CA GLY A 60 11.85 -8.79 -1.94
C GLY A 60 12.07 -7.33 -2.34
N VAL A 61 11.30 -6.78 -3.28
CA VAL A 61 11.36 -5.34 -3.59
C VAL A 61 10.59 -4.57 -2.52
N GLN A 62 11.25 -3.58 -1.91
CA GLN A 62 10.61 -2.74 -0.90
C GLN A 62 9.48 -1.90 -1.50
N GLN A 63 8.35 -1.86 -0.81
CA GLN A 63 7.16 -1.14 -1.23
C GLN A 63 6.76 -0.07 -0.22
N VAL A 64 6.14 1.01 -0.69
CA VAL A 64 5.76 2.17 0.11
C VAL A 64 4.31 2.55 -0.21
N ALA A 65 3.50 2.82 0.81
CA ALA A 65 2.21 3.49 0.67
C ALA A 65 2.38 5.01 0.75
N VAL A 66 1.79 5.72 -0.21
CA VAL A 66 1.69 7.18 -0.25
C VAL A 66 0.20 7.52 -0.20
N PHE A 67 -0.20 8.26 0.83
CA PHE A 67 -1.59 8.57 1.12
C PHE A 67 -1.95 9.94 0.54
N ASP A 68 -3.15 10.04 -0.05
CA ASP A 68 -3.75 11.31 -0.51
C ASP A 68 -4.09 12.26 0.65
#